data_AF-A0A1D8QVP5-F1
#
_entry.id   AF-A0A1D8QVP5-F1
#
_cell.length_a   1.000
_cell.length_b   1.000
_cell.length_c   1.000
_cell.angle_alpha   90.00
_cell.angle_beta   90.00
_cell.angle_gamma   90.00
#
_symmetry.space_group_name_H-M   'P 1'
#
loop_
_entity.id
_entity.type
_entity.pdbx_description
1 polymer ?
#
loop_
_entity_poly.entity_id
_entity_poly.type
_entity_poly.pdbx_seq_one_letter_code
_entity_poly.pdbx_strand_id
1 'polypeptide(L)'
;MWNNAGGSVDLQGDTTTGLVISGLASGGTLHTVISGFNGASASNSDSIELAGVKAADVSAVTYPSADQVQLTLSNGNNITLNIVGVSNYGFTLADGSDGWLNYEVCFLSGSMIRTPEGDVAVENLQIGDQVVAFDWKNNKEVTHPVVWVGKTHATVRAGLLDDEAGYPVRILKDAIAEGVPYKDMLITPEHCLFFEGKFVPARMLVNGVSIFYDKSITSYNYYHVETEQHSVITSDGMLTESYLDTGNRRSFRQEGSVVTLGGKTRSWEDDAAAPLCVDRAFVEALFRKLECRENSVISREVPVLTQEQTNDPDLHLITQTGAVIRPMRHNGQHYSFMLPSGIQSVRIISRASRPADVIGPFVDDRRYMGVAVTDIHLLSTKQQYDITTHLQAEKPEGWHATDWTDCAWTNGNAVLPLGEHLRHGKMGILSMTIRAAGPYLIDDQKMVETKARSA
;
A
#
# COMPACT_ATOMS: atom_id res chain seq x y z
N MET A 1 7.23 0.30 22.61
CA MET A 1 7.52 0.78 23.99
C MET A 1 6.22 1.05 24.74
N TRP A 2 6.18 0.91 26.06
CA TRP A 2 4.98 1.22 26.87
C TRP A 2 5.03 2.65 27.42
N ASN A 3 3.87 3.29 27.59
CA ASN A 3 3.73 4.69 28.05
C ASN A 3 4.49 5.04 29.35
N ASN A 4 4.63 4.08 30.27
CA ASN A 4 5.31 4.27 31.56
C ASN A 4 6.83 4.02 31.51
N ALA A 5 7.38 3.67 30.34
CA ALA A 5 8.82 3.55 30.18
C ALA A 5 9.46 4.95 30.26
N GLY A 6 10.45 5.13 31.15
CA GLY A 6 11.30 6.31 31.18
C GLY A 6 12.58 6.10 30.37
N GLY A 7 13.19 7.17 29.88
CA GLY A 7 14.45 7.13 29.13
C GLY A 7 14.48 8.09 27.94
N SER A 8 15.48 7.95 27.09
CA SER A 8 15.60 8.69 25.82
C SER A 8 15.74 7.73 24.65
N VAL A 9 15.02 7.99 23.56
CA VAL A 9 15.18 7.31 22.28
C VAL A 9 15.72 8.34 21.29
N ASP A 10 16.82 8.01 20.62
CA ASP A 10 17.38 8.81 19.54
C ASP A 10 17.08 8.12 18.21
N LEU A 11 16.38 8.83 17.33
CA LEU A 11 15.98 8.36 16.01
C LEU A 11 16.96 8.84 14.92
N GLN A 12 18.16 9.31 15.26
CA GLN A 12 19.16 9.72 14.29
C GLN A 12 19.53 8.61 13.28
N GLY A 13 19.34 8.91 12.00
CA GLY A 13 19.75 8.12 10.85
C GLY A 13 18.68 7.13 10.36
N ASP A 14 18.66 6.87 9.05
CA ASP A 14 17.58 6.13 8.36
C ASP A 14 17.52 4.61 8.65
N THR A 15 18.20 4.14 9.70
CA THR A 15 18.37 2.71 10.03
C THR A 15 17.40 2.20 11.09
N THR A 16 16.71 3.09 11.81
CA THR A 16 15.70 2.75 12.82
C THR A 16 14.39 2.39 12.13
N THR A 17 13.84 1.20 12.41
CA THR A 17 12.60 0.68 11.81
C THR A 17 11.36 1.17 12.56
N GLY A 18 11.06 2.48 12.55
CA GLY A 18 9.88 3.08 13.17
C GLY A 18 9.82 2.97 14.70
N LEU A 19 9.09 3.88 15.36
CA LEU A 19 8.87 3.83 16.82
C LEU A 19 7.42 3.50 17.14
N VAL A 20 7.15 2.29 17.66
CA VAL A 20 5.81 1.90 18.12
C VAL A 20 5.64 2.15 19.61
N ILE A 21 4.61 2.90 19.99
CA ILE A 21 4.26 3.26 21.36
C ILE A 21 2.89 2.67 21.70
N SER A 22 2.83 1.89 22.77
CA SER A 22 1.64 1.19 23.22
C SER A 22 1.18 1.71 24.60
N GLY A 23 -0.10 1.51 24.91
CA GLY A 23 -0.68 1.85 26.21
C GLY A 23 -1.17 3.30 26.34
N LEU A 24 -1.25 4.05 25.23
CA LEU A 24 -1.77 5.43 25.22
C LEU A 24 -3.20 5.54 24.68
N ALA A 25 -3.85 4.42 24.29
CA ALA A 25 -5.19 4.41 23.70
C ALA A 25 -6.29 5.06 24.57
N SER A 26 -6.10 5.10 25.89
CA SER A 26 -7.03 5.76 26.82
C SER A 26 -6.58 7.18 27.24
N GLY A 27 -5.53 7.73 26.63
CA GLY A 27 -4.87 8.97 27.05
C GLY A 27 -3.68 8.73 27.98
N GLY A 28 -2.85 9.76 28.18
CA GLY A 28 -1.68 9.74 29.06
C GLY A 28 -0.49 10.50 28.49
N THR A 29 0.59 10.57 29.28
CA THR A 29 1.85 11.20 28.87
C THR A 29 2.92 10.14 28.67
N LEU A 30 3.60 10.17 27.54
CA LEU A 30 4.79 9.37 27.31
C LEU A 30 5.96 9.94 28.11
N HIS A 31 6.51 9.20 29.07
CA HIS A 31 7.63 9.69 29.88
C HIS A 31 9.01 9.59 29.21
N THR A 32 9.12 8.88 28.10
CA THR A 32 10.33 8.81 27.30
C THR A 32 10.48 10.06 26.42
N VAL A 33 11.71 10.57 26.33
CA VAL A 33 12.07 11.68 25.44
C VAL A 33 12.52 11.12 24.09
N ILE A 34 11.93 11.62 23.01
CA ILE A 34 12.29 11.25 21.63
C ILE A 34 13.13 12.38 21.03
N SER A 35 14.27 12.05 20.47
CA SER A 35 15.24 12.98 19.86
C SER A 35 15.65 12.47 18.47
N GLY A 36 16.29 13.32 17.66
CA GLY A 36 16.72 12.95 16.30
C GLY A 36 15.62 12.98 15.24
N PHE A 37 14.38 13.34 15.61
CA PHE A 37 13.27 13.57 14.69
C PHE A 37 13.59 14.79 13.81
N ASN A 38 13.71 14.60 12.51
CA ASN A 38 14.05 15.66 11.56
C ASN A 38 12.82 16.19 10.80
N GLY A 39 11.70 15.47 10.84
CA GLY A 39 10.42 15.87 10.24
C GLY A 39 10.47 16.07 8.72
N ALA A 40 11.50 15.55 8.05
CA ALA A 40 11.78 15.81 6.63
C ALA A 40 11.13 14.81 5.67
N SER A 41 10.69 13.62 6.15
CA SER A 41 9.96 12.60 5.37
C SER A 41 9.30 11.56 6.29
N ALA A 42 8.31 10.80 5.79
CA ALA A 42 7.79 9.60 6.47
C ALA A 42 8.74 8.39 6.34
N SER A 43 10.04 8.62 6.52
CA SER A 43 11.06 7.57 6.52
C SER A 43 11.01 6.76 7.82
N ASN A 44 11.72 5.63 7.85
CA ASN A 44 11.70 4.73 9.01
C ASN A 44 12.16 5.41 10.32
N SER A 45 12.99 6.47 10.27
CA SER A 45 13.48 7.22 11.43
C SER A 45 12.55 8.33 11.94
N ASP A 46 11.51 8.71 11.19
CA ASP A 46 10.69 9.89 11.50
C ASP A 46 9.19 9.54 11.62
N SER A 47 8.88 8.28 11.93
CA SER A 47 7.52 7.79 12.16
C SER A 47 7.32 7.27 13.59
N ILE A 48 6.21 7.70 14.20
CA ILE A 48 5.81 7.29 15.55
C ILE A 48 4.40 6.70 15.46
N GLU A 49 4.27 5.40 15.74
CA GLU A 49 3.00 4.70 15.77
C GLU A 49 2.44 4.71 17.21
N LEU A 50 1.17 5.09 17.35
CA LEU A 50 0.43 4.98 18.59
C LEU A 50 -0.51 3.76 18.51
N ALA A 51 -0.06 2.63 19.02
CA ALA A 51 -0.80 1.38 18.96
C ALA A 51 -2.17 1.54 19.66
N GLY A 52 -3.25 1.29 18.90
CA GLY A 52 -4.63 1.39 19.37
C GLY A 52 -5.24 2.79 19.31
N VAL A 53 -4.62 3.75 18.61
CA VAL A 53 -5.17 5.08 18.35
C VAL A 53 -5.29 5.27 16.84
N LYS A 54 -6.50 5.53 16.34
CA LYS A 54 -6.74 5.83 14.91
C LYS A 54 -6.67 7.34 14.66
N ALA A 55 -6.40 7.76 13.42
CA ALA A 55 -6.43 9.15 13.02
C ALA A 55 -7.81 9.78 13.29
N ALA A 56 -8.89 9.03 13.04
CA ALA A 56 -10.27 9.46 13.34
C ALA A 56 -10.54 9.64 14.86
N ASP A 57 -9.73 9.05 15.73
CA ASP A 57 -9.86 9.20 17.18
C ASP A 57 -9.23 10.51 17.67
N VAL A 58 -8.50 11.25 16.84
CA VAL A 58 -7.84 12.51 17.20
C VAL A 58 -8.63 13.71 16.69
N SER A 59 -9.14 14.52 17.61
CA SER A 59 -9.95 15.71 17.35
C SER A 59 -9.14 17.00 17.23
N ALA A 60 -7.98 17.09 17.88
CA ALA A 60 -7.10 18.24 17.79
C ALA A 60 -5.64 17.86 18.09
N VAL A 61 -4.70 18.66 17.59
CA VAL A 61 -3.27 18.56 17.88
C VAL A 61 -2.77 19.93 18.30
N THR A 62 -2.07 20.00 19.43
CA THR A 62 -1.52 21.23 19.99
C THR A 62 -0.07 21.03 20.43
N TYR A 63 0.65 22.13 20.62
CA TYR A 63 2.04 22.12 21.07
C TYR A 63 2.15 22.86 22.42
N PRO A 64 2.07 22.15 23.55
CA PRO A 64 2.20 22.77 24.87
C PRO A 64 3.58 23.42 25.10
N SER A 65 4.60 22.96 24.39
CA SER A 65 5.94 23.55 24.36
C SER A 65 6.67 23.23 23.05
N ALA A 66 7.88 23.74 22.87
CA ALA A 66 8.70 23.45 21.68
C ALA A 66 9.05 21.96 21.51
N ASP A 67 9.08 21.22 22.63
CA ASP A 67 9.49 19.81 22.69
C ASP A 67 8.33 18.86 23.01
N GLN A 68 7.09 19.33 22.89
CA GLN A 68 5.90 18.54 23.20
C GLN A 68 4.80 18.70 22.17
N VAL A 69 4.21 17.57 21.79
CA VAL A 69 2.97 17.52 21.02
C VAL A 69 1.89 16.84 21.85
N GLN A 70 0.68 17.40 21.82
CA GLN A 70 -0.48 16.87 22.51
C GLN A 70 -1.60 16.58 21.51
N LEU A 71 -2.07 15.33 21.49
CA LEU A 71 -3.21 14.87 20.71
C LEU A 71 -4.44 14.83 21.63
N THR A 72 -5.48 15.58 21.30
CA THR A 72 -6.77 15.52 21.98
C THR A 72 -7.65 14.50 21.28
N LEU A 73 -8.00 13.44 21.99
CA LEU A 73 -8.86 12.38 21.48
C LEU A 73 -10.33 12.82 21.44
N SER A 74 -11.11 12.21 20.56
CA SER A 74 -12.56 12.47 20.39
C SER A 74 -13.37 12.14 21.64
N ASN A 75 -12.83 11.34 22.57
CA ASN A 75 -13.41 11.06 23.88
C ASN A 75 -13.06 12.12 24.97
N GLY A 76 -12.32 13.17 24.61
CA GLY A 76 -11.90 14.26 25.50
C GLY A 76 -10.60 14.01 26.27
N ASN A 77 -9.99 12.83 26.16
CA ASN A 77 -8.69 12.53 26.78
C ASN A 77 -7.53 13.08 25.95
N ASN A 78 -6.39 13.32 26.58
CA ASN A 78 -5.19 13.83 25.92
C ASN A 78 -4.06 12.79 25.92
N ILE A 79 -3.37 12.66 24.79
CA ILE A 79 -2.08 11.97 24.67
C ILE A 79 -0.99 13.03 24.54
N THR A 80 0.05 13.00 25.37
CA THR A 80 1.20 13.91 25.26
C THR A 80 2.47 13.14 24.96
N LEU A 81 3.18 13.54 23.90
CA LEU A 81 4.47 12.98 23.49
C LEU A 81 5.57 14.01 23.71
N ASN A 82 6.71 13.57 24.26
CA ASN A 82 7.90 14.39 24.44
C ASN A 82 8.85 14.16 23.26
N ILE A 83 8.84 15.05 22.27
CA ILE A 83 9.64 14.97 21.06
C ILE A 83 10.42 16.29 20.92
N VAL A 84 11.74 16.22 21.00
CA VAL A 84 12.61 17.40 20.98
C VAL A 84 12.44 18.15 19.65
N GLY A 85 12.15 19.45 19.73
CA GLY A 85 12.00 20.34 18.59
C GLY A 85 10.70 20.19 17.79
N VAL A 86 9.74 19.38 18.26
CA VAL A 86 8.53 18.99 17.52
C VAL A 86 7.67 20.14 17.02
N SER A 87 7.66 21.30 17.70
CA SER A 87 6.94 22.48 17.20
C SER A 87 7.48 23.02 15.87
N ASN A 88 8.72 22.67 15.52
CA ASN A 88 9.37 23.07 14.27
C ASN A 88 9.12 22.07 13.13
N TYR A 89 8.50 20.92 13.44
CA TYR A 89 8.26 19.84 12.48
C TYR A 89 6.76 19.74 12.16
N GLY A 90 6.42 19.44 10.90
CA GLY A 90 5.04 19.18 10.50
C GLY A 90 4.59 17.79 10.97
N PHE A 91 3.28 17.58 11.07
CA PHE A 91 2.70 16.25 11.32
C PHE A 91 1.63 15.91 10.28
N THR A 92 1.47 14.62 10.04
CA THR A 92 0.36 14.01 9.30
C THR A 92 -0.17 12.86 10.16
N LEU A 93 -1.47 12.84 10.41
CA LEU A 93 -2.13 11.69 11.03
C LEU A 93 -2.67 10.82 9.89
N ALA A 94 -2.25 9.57 9.85
CA ALA A 94 -2.74 8.58 8.90
C ALA A 94 -3.06 7.29 9.67
N ASP A 95 -4.12 6.60 9.25
CA ASP A 95 -4.44 5.28 9.79
C ASP A 95 -3.41 4.26 9.27
N GLY A 96 -2.80 3.52 10.20
CA GLY A 96 -1.94 2.40 9.84
C GLY A 96 -2.78 1.14 9.62
N SER A 97 -2.70 0.57 8.42
CA SER A 97 -3.23 -0.75 8.10
C SER A 97 -2.10 -1.65 7.59
N ASP A 98 -1.15 -2.03 8.45
CA ASP A 98 -0.11 -3.06 8.19
C ASP A 98 1.31 -2.57 7.78
N GLY A 99 1.74 -1.36 8.15
CA GLY A 99 3.19 -1.05 8.22
C GLY A 99 3.90 -0.61 6.93
N TRP A 100 3.38 0.47 6.32
CA TRP A 100 3.98 1.37 5.31
C TRP A 100 4.10 0.91 3.84
N LEU A 101 3.40 1.64 2.97
CA LEU A 101 3.80 2.03 1.61
C LEU A 101 3.48 3.52 1.40
N ASN A 102 4.50 4.34 1.16
CA ASN A 102 4.32 5.70 0.65
C ASN A 102 4.32 5.59 -0.88
N TYR A 103 3.13 5.62 -1.47
CA TYR A 103 2.93 5.66 -2.92
C TYR A 103 3.20 7.08 -3.40
N GLU A 104 4.38 7.31 -3.94
CA GLU A 104 4.81 8.65 -4.37
C GLU A 104 4.86 8.68 -5.90
N VAL A 105 4.09 9.58 -6.51
CA VAL A 105 3.89 9.76 -7.97
C VAL A 105 4.97 10.66 -8.56
N CYS A 106 6.08 10.14 -9.07
CA CYS A 106 7.26 10.99 -9.29
C CYS A 106 7.99 10.69 -10.59
N PHE A 107 8.62 11.74 -11.11
CA PHE A 107 9.60 11.65 -12.19
C PHE A 107 10.98 11.38 -11.60
N LEU A 108 11.79 10.56 -12.25
CA LEU A 108 13.20 10.43 -11.88
C LEU A 108 14.04 11.53 -12.56
N SER A 109 15.24 11.77 -12.02
CA SER A 109 16.23 12.65 -12.66
C SER A 109 16.40 12.33 -14.15
N GLY A 110 16.43 13.37 -14.98
CA GLY A 110 16.58 13.27 -16.42
C GLY A 110 15.27 13.06 -17.18
N SER A 111 14.11 12.94 -16.52
CA SER A 111 12.81 13.06 -17.19
C SER A 111 12.65 14.46 -17.80
N MET A 112 12.18 14.53 -19.04
CA MET A 112 12.11 15.77 -19.80
C MET A 112 10.66 16.26 -19.89
N ILE A 113 10.33 17.37 -19.23
CA ILE A 113 9.00 17.97 -19.23
C ILE A 113 8.87 18.98 -20.36
N ARG A 114 7.80 18.88 -21.15
CA ARG A 114 7.54 19.82 -22.26
C ARG A 114 7.18 21.21 -21.72
N THR A 115 7.92 22.22 -22.16
CA THR A 115 7.60 23.64 -22.02
C THR A 115 7.33 24.25 -23.41
N PRO A 116 6.75 25.47 -23.49
CA PRO A 116 6.56 26.16 -24.76
C PRO A 116 7.86 26.40 -25.54
N GLU A 117 8.99 26.51 -24.85
CA GLU A 117 10.32 26.77 -25.41
C GLU A 117 11.11 25.49 -25.74
N GLY A 118 10.61 24.32 -25.33
CA GLY A 118 11.25 23.03 -25.56
C GLY A 118 11.14 22.12 -24.34
N ASP A 119 11.84 20.99 -24.39
CA ASP A 119 11.86 20.05 -23.27
C ASP A 119 12.89 20.47 -22.21
N VAL A 120 12.47 20.55 -20.96
CA VAL A 120 13.32 20.91 -19.79
C VAL A 120 13.42 19.71 -18.86
N ALA A 121 14.64 19.39 -18.39
CA ALA A 121 14.83 18.32 -17.42
C ALA A 121 14.10 18.66 -16.10
N VAL A 122 13.41 17.68 -15.51
CA VAL A 122 12.55 17.88 -14.35
C VAL A 122 13.31 18.46 -13.15
N GLU A 123 14.58 18.11 -12.97
CA GLU A 123 15.45 18.65 -11.92
C GLU A 123 15.80 20.13 -12.10
N ASN A 124 15.57 20.71 -13.28
CA ASN A 124 15.84 22.10 -13.60
C ASN A 124 14.58 22.98 -13.62
N LEU A 125 13.39 22.39 -13.52
CA LEU A 125 12.14 23.14 -13.46
C LEU A 125 12.06 23.96 -12.18
N GLN A 126 11.54 25.17 -12.30
CA GLN A 126 11.35 26.10 -11.20
C GLN A 126 9.89 26.55 -11.10
N ILE A 127 9.51 27.01 -9.90
CA ILE A 127 8.20 27.63 -9.69
C ILE A 127 8.11 28.88 -10.59
N GLY A 128 7.01 28.97 -11.33
CA GLY A 128 6.75 30.03 -12.31
C GLY A 128 7.10 29.63 -13.75
N ASP A 129 7.85 28.56 -13.96
CA ASP A 129 8.06 28.00 -15.29
C ASP A 129 6.74 27.56 -15.91
N GLN A 130 6.68 27.58 -17.24
CA GLN A 130 5.48 27.23 -17.98
C GLN A 130 5.62 25.82 -18.53
N VAL A 131 4.65 24.94 -18.25
CA VAL A 131 4.61 23.59 -18.81
C VAL A 131 3.44 23.46 -19.80
N VAL A 132 3.65 22.67 -20.85
CA VAL A 132 2.58 22.32 -21.78
C VAL A 132 1.74 21.22 -21.16
N ALA A 133 0.46 21.53 -20.96
CA ALA A 133 -0.56 20.62 -20.53
C ALA A 133 -1.52 20.31 -21.70
N PHE A 134 -2.12 19.13 -21.67
CA PHE A 134 -3.08 18.67 -22.66
C PHE A 134 -4.50 18.74 -22.09
N ASP A 135 -5.31 19.67 -22.60
CA ASP A 135 -6.75 19.74 -22.34
C ASP A 135 -7.46 18.71 -23.22
N TRP A 136 -7.51 17.48 -22.74
CA TRP A 136 -8.07 16.34 -23.45
C TRP A 136 -9.58 16.47 -23.73
N LYS A 137 -10.31 17.28 -22.94
CA LYS A 137 -11.75 17.51 -23.13
C LYS A 137 -12.02 18.38 -24.36
N ASN A 138 -11.14 19.34 -24.62
CA ASN A 138 -11.21 20.23 -25.77
C ASN A 138 -10.21 19.87 -26.89
N ASN A 139 -9.42 18.81 -26.69
CA ASN A 139 -8.39 18.31 -27.59
C ASN A 139 -7.39 19.41 -28.04
N LYS A 140 -6.83 20.14 -27.08
CA LYS A 140 -5.87 21.24 -27.33
C LYS A 140 -4.74 21.26 -26.31
N GLU A 141 -3.58 21.75 -26.72
CA GLU A 141 -2.51 22.11 -25.80
C GLU A 141 -2.80 23.46 -25.15
N VAL A 142 -2.54 23.53 -23.85
CA VAL A 142 -2.62 24.75 -23.03
C VAL A 142 -1.33 24.85 -22.22
N THR A 143 -1.05 26.04 -21.70
CA THR A 143 0.13 26.27 -20.88
C THR A 143 -0.30 26.58 -19.47
N HIS A 144 0.31 25.90 -18.50
CA HIS A 144 0.06 26.14 -17.08
C HIS A 144 1.37 26.47 -16.35
N PRO A 145 1.34 27.45 -15.42
CA PRO A 145 2.49 27.73 -14.59
C PRO A 145 2.69 26.58 -13.59
N VAL A 146 3.94 26.21 -13.39
CA VAL A 146 4.39 25.36 -12.31
C VAL A 146 4.24 26.16 -11.01
N VAL A 147 3.37 25.69 -10.12
CA VAL A 147 3.12 26.32 -8.81
C VAL A 147 3.95 25.66 -7.70
N TRP A 148 4.51 24.49 -7.98
CA TRP A 148 5.36 23.78 -7.05
C TRP A 148 6.28 22.77 -7.75
N VAL A 149 7.49 22.64 -7.22
CA VAL A 149 8.40 21.55 -7.53
C VAL A 149 8.87 20.93 -6.22
N GLY A 150 8.69 19.61 -6.10
CA GLY A 150 9.17 18.83 -4.96
C GLY A 150 10.36 17.98 -5.35
N LYS A 151 11.32 17.81 -4.44
CA LYS A 151 12.48 16.93 -4.60
C LYS A 151 12.74 16.12 -3.35
N THR A 152 13.14 14.87 -3.56
CA THR A 152 13.43 13.91 -2.48
C THR A 152 14.23 12.73 -3.05
N HIS A 153 14.60 11.80 -2.18
CA HIS A 153 15.52 10.71 -2.45
C HIS A 153 14.94 9.37 -2.00
N ALA A 154 14.99 8.37 -2.87
CA ALA A 154 14.51 7.02 -2.59
C ALA A 154 15.69 6.05 -2.56
N THR A 155 15.61 5.07 -1.64
CA THR A 155 16.49 3.90 -1.61
C THR A 155 15.64 2.64 -1.64
N VAL A 156 16.00 1.71 -2.53
CA VAL A 156 15.28 0.48 -2.76
C VAL A 156 15.44 -0.51 -1.61
N ARG A 157 14.35 -1.22 -1.29
CA ARG A 157 14.25 -2.29 -0.30
C ARG A 157 14.23 -3.65 -1.00
N ALA A 158 15.39 -4.15 -1.43
CA ALA A 158 15.54 -5.35 -2.27
C ALA A 158 15.02 -6.69 -1.67
N GLY A 159 14.53 -6.68 -0.42
CA GLY A 159 13.91 -7.84 0.24
C GLY A 159 12.38 -7.86 0.17
N LEU A 160 11.75 -6.86 -0.43
CA LEU A 160 10.30 -6.79 -0.64
C LEU A 160 9.92 -7.17 -2.08
N LEU A 161 8.63 -7.31 -2.32
CA LEU A 161 8.07 -7.52 -3.66
C LEU A 161 8.37 -6.29 -4.53
N ASP A 162 8.50 -6.46 -5.85
CA ASP A 162 9.01 -5.40 -6.73
C ASP A 162 8.18 -4.11 -6.65
N ASP A 163 6.86 -4.25 -6.52
CA ASP A 163 5.90 -3.15 -6.37
C ASP A 163 5.94 -2.47 -5.00
N GLU A 164 6.64 -3.06 -4.03
CA GLU A 164 6.80 -2.56 -2.66
C GLU A 164 8.26 -2.17 -2.35
N ALA A 165 9.21 -2.67 -3.13
CA ALA A 165 10.64 -2.47 -2.94
C ALA A 165 11.10 -1.05 -3.33
N GLY A 166 10.26 -0.27 -4.00
CA GLY A 166 10.59 1.10 -4.41
C GLY A 166 11.44 1.16 -5.69
N TYR A 167 11.50 0.08 -6.47
CA TYR A 167 12.11 0.11 -7.80
C TYR A 167 11.36 1.09 -8.70
N PRO A 168 12.05 1.90 -9.52
CA PRO A 168 11.38 2.68 -10.54
C PRO A 168 10.87 1.77 -11.66
N VAL A 169 9.80 2.18 -12.32
CA VAL A 169 9.33 1.58 -13.56
C VAL A 169 10.05 2.26 -14.72
N ARG A 170 10.75 1.47 -15.53
CA ARG A 170 11.31 1.87 -16.82
C ARG A 170 10.33 1.53 -17.92
N ILE A 171 10.02 2.52 -18.74
CA ILE A 171 9.26 2.38 -19.98
C ILE A 171 10.25 2.65 -21.11
N LEU A 172 10.51 1.63 -21.92
CA LEU A 172 11.46 1.76 -23.03
C LEU A 172 10.95 2.75 -24.07
N LYS A 173 11.89 3.36 -24.80
CA LYS A 173 11.57 4.09 -26.02
C LYS A 173 10.63 3.28 -26.92
N ASP A 174 9.65 3.95 -27.53
CA ASP A 174 8.69 3.37 -28.47
C ASP A 174 7.71 2.32 -27.88
N ALA A 175 7.74 2.10 -26.55
CA ALA A 175 6.94 1.09 -25.87
C ALA A 175 5.42 1.32 -25.99
N ILE A 176 4.98 2.58 -25.92
CA ILE A 176 3.56 2.93 -25.90
C ILE A 176 3.02 3.14 -27.32
N ALA A 177 3.71 3.95 -28.10
CA ALA A 177 3.45 4.20 -29.51
C ALA A 177 4.77 4.49 -30.24
N GLU A 178 4.77 4.58 -31.57
CA GLU A 178 5.96 5.04 -32.30
C GLU A 178 6.34 6.45 -31.81
N GLY A 179 7.57 6.61 -31.34
CA GLY A 179 8.07 7.84 -30.73
C GLY A 179 7.56 8.11 -29.32
N VAL A 180 6.87 7.17 -28.66
CA VAL A 180 6.28 7.38 -27.32
C VAL A 180 6.60 6.23 -26.36
N PRO A 181 7.35 6.49 -25.28
CA PRO A 181 8.16 7.68 -25.08
C PRO A 181 9.27 7.78 -26.15
N TYR A 182 9.79 8.97 -26.45
CA TYR A 182 10.82 9.15 -27.49
C TYR A 182 12.23 8.73 -27.03
N LYS A 183 12.35 8.43 -25.74
CA LYS A 183 13.52 7.87 -25.03
C LYS A 183 13.02 6.97 -23.91
N ASP A 184 13.90 6.20 -23.30
CA ASP A 184 13.54 5.48 -22.07
C ASP A 184 13.10 6.48 -20.99
N MET A 185 11.93 6.23 -20.43
CA MET A 185 11.32 7.01 -19.36
C MET A 185 11.43 6.24 -18.05
N LEU A 186 11.71 6.96 -16.96
CA LEU A 186 11.80 6.41 -15.61
C LEU A 186 10.85 7.18 -14.69
N ILE A 187 9.90 6.45 -14.11
CA ILE A 187 8.91 6.98 -13.17
C ILE A 187 8.71 6.02 -12.01
N THR A 188 8.12 6.49 -10.93
CA THR A 188 7.72 5.60 -9.83
C THR A 188 6.51 4.75 -10.21
N PRO A 189 6.27 3.61 -9.51
CA PRO A 189 5.26 2.63 -9.91
C PRO A 189 3.81 3.15 -9.93
N GLU A 190 3.51 4.14 -9.08
CA GLU A 190 2.16 4.69 -8.94
C GLU A 190 1.94 5.92 -9.82
N HIS A 191 2.99 6.40 -10.52
CA HIS A 191 2.86 7.54 -11.41
C HIS A 191 1.97 7.18 -12.60
N CYS A 192 0.93 7.98 -12.80
CA CYS A 192 -0.07 7.69 -13.80
C CYS A 192 0.31 8.21 -15.18
N LEU A 193 0.11 7.33 -16.15
CA LEU A 193 0.13 7.63 -17.56
C LEU A 193 -1.29 7.90 -18.06
N PHE A 194 -1.44 8.81 -19.00
CA PHE A 194 -2.75 9.20 -19.52
C PHE A 194 -3.11 8.39 -20.78
N PHE A 195 -4.24 7.68 -20.71
CA PHE A 195 -4.77 6.86 -21.80
C PHE A 195 -6.27 7.05 -21.94
N GLU A 196 -6.72 7.37 -23.16
CA GLU A 196 -8.15 7.38 -23.52
C GLU A 196 -9.05 8.15 -22.50
N GLY A 197 -8.57 9.28 -21.98
CA GLY A 197 -9.31 10.10 -21.01
C GLY A 197 -9.15 9.69 -19.55
N LYS A 198 -8.19 8.81 -19.22
CA LYS A 198 -8.02 8.22 -17.88
C LYS A 198 -6.56 8.18 -17.47
N PHE A 199 -6.30 8.26 -16.17
CA PHE A 199 -4.99 8.05 -15.57
C PHE A 199 -4.84 6.59 -15.14
N VAL A 200 -3.76 5.93 -15.56
CA VAL A 200 -3.45 4.53 -15.24
C VAL A 200 -2.08 4.44 -14.58
N PRO A 201 -1.95 3.86 -13.37
CA PRO A 201 -0.66 3.68 -12.71
C PRO A 201 0.31 2.83 -13.53
N ALA A 202 1.57 3.26 -13.63
CA ALA A 202 2.59 2.59 -14.43
C ALA A 202 2.80 1.11 -14.06
N ARG A 203 2.71 0.76 -12.77
CA ARG A 203 2.82 -0.64 -12.30
C ARG A 203 1.83 -1.58 -12.95
N MET A 204 0.63 -1.08 -13.30
CA MET A 204 -0.42 -1.93 -13.88
C MET A 204 -0.14 -2.29 -15.33
N LEU A 205 0.86 -1.63 -15.93
CA LEU A 205 1.28 -1.79 -17.31
C LEU A 205 2.62 -2.53 -17.42
N VAL A 206 3.19 -2.98 -16.30
CA VAL A 206 4.48 -3.70 -16.27
C VAL A 206 4.35 -5.07 -16.92
N ASN A 207 4.79 -5.20 -18.17
CA ASN A 207 4.81 -6.46 -18.91
C ASN A 207 6.11 -7.25 -18.76
N GLY A 208 7.12 -6.69 -18.10
CA GLY A 208 8.42 -7.33 -17.88
C GLY A 208 9.37 -7.28 -19.08
N VAL A 209 8.96 -6.61 -20.17
CA VAL A 209 9.70 -6.56 -21.44
C VAL A 209 9.96 -5.11 -21.85
N SER A 210 8.94 -4.39 -22.31
CA SER A 210 9.04 -2.98 -22.69
C SER A 210 8.70 -2.02 -21.55
N ILE A 211 8.03 -2.51 -20.51
CA ILE A 211 7.70 -1.79 -19.28
C ILE A 211 8.03 -2.72 -18.11
N PHE A 212 9.00 -2.35 -17.27
CA PHE A 212 9.47 -3.21 -16.19
C PHE A 212 10.06 -2.45 -15.01
N TYR A 213 10.06 -3.07 -13.83
CA TYR A 213 10.80 -2.58 -12.67
C TYR A 213 12.31 -2.66 -12.93
N ASP A 214 12.99 -1.52 -12.94
CA ASP A 214 14.43 -1.47 -13.20
C ASP A 214 15.22 -1.78 -11.93
N LYS A 215 15.54 -3.08 -11.76
CA LYS A 215 16.29 -3.58 -10.61
C LYS A 215 17.77 -3.17 -10.58
N SER A 216 18.27 -2.55 -11.66
CA SER A 216 19.64 -2.02 -11.69
C SER A 216 19.76 -0.69 -10.92
N ILE A 217 18.63 -0.01 -10.67
CA ILE A 217 18.57 1.24 -9.92
C ILE A 217 18.15 0.94 -8.49
N THR A 218 19.08 1.10 -7.55
CA THR A 218 18.83 0.84 -6.11
C THR A 218 18.67 2.11 -5.28
N SER A 219 18.90 3.28 -5.87
CA SER A 219 18.77 4.59 -5.22
C SER A 219 18.65 5.67 -6.29
N TYR A 220 17.77 6.64 -6.10
CA TYR A 220 17.50 7.70 -7.08
C TYR A 220 16.90 8.95 -6.43
N ASN A 221 17.13 10.09 -7.09
CA ASN A 221 16.36 11.31 -6.80
C ASN A 221 15.11 11.34 -7.65
N TYR A 222 14.03 11.84 -7.08
CA TYR A 222 12.77 11.99 -7.78
C TYR A 222 12.10 13.32 -7.47
N TYR A 223 11.24 13.71 -8.39
CA TYR A 223 10.69 15.05 -8.51
C TYR A 223 9.20 15.03 -8.76
N HIS A 224 8.52 16.03 -8.19
CA HIS A 224 7.14 16.35 -8.47
C HIS A 224 7.03 17.69 -9.15
N VAL A 225 6.08 17.79 -10.07
CA VAL A 225 5.74 19.05 -10.76
C VAL A 225 4.25 19.28 -10.56
N GLU A 226 3.88 20.30 -9.81
CA GLU A 226 2.48 20.70 -9.59
C GLU A 226 2.16 21.92 -10.44
N THR A 227 1.00 21.90 -11.07
CA THR A 227 0.39 23.04 -11.75
C THR A 227 -0.79 23.56 -10.92
N GLU A 228 -1.26 24.78 -11.20
CA GLU A 228 -2.36 25.41 -10.43
C GLU A 228 -3.59 24.50 -10.32
N GLN A 229 -3.94 23.78 -11.39
CA GLN A 229 -4.91 22.68 -11.38
C GLN A 229 -4.18 21.39 -11.72
N HIS A 230 -4.66 20.26 -11.21
CA HIS A 230 -4.14 18.97 -11.66
C HIS A 230 -4.35 18.86 -13.17
N SER A 231 -3.27 18.56 -13.88
CA SER A 231 -3.18 18.64 -15.34
C SER A 231 -2.59 17.36 -15.93
N VAL A 232 -2.96 17.06 -17.17
CA VAL A 232 -2.24 16.12 -18.02
C VAL A 232 -1.05 16.87 -18.62
N ILE A 233 0.19 16.50 -18.31
CA ILE A 233 1.41 17.13 -18.83
C ILE A 233 2.14 16.17 -19.77
N THR A 234 3.12 16.68 -20.53
CA THR A 234 3.95 15.83 -21.40
C THR A 234 5.34 15.64 -20.81
N SER A 235 5.76 14.40 -20.61
CA SER A 235 7.07 14.00 -20.11
C SER A 235 7.69 12.93 -21.02
N ASP A 236 8.92 13.14 -21.50
CA ASP A 236 9.63 12.22 -22.43
C ASP A 236 8.79 11.84 -23.68
N GLY A 237 7.85 12.72 -24.08
CA GLY A 237 6.90 12.50 -25.18
C GLY A 237 5.62 11.75 -24.80
N MET A 238 5.50 11.28 -23.55
CA MET A 238 4.33 10.61 -23.01
C MET A 238 3.43 11.59 -22.25
N LEU A 239 2.11 11.41 -22.37
CA LEU A 239 1.14 12.14 -21.55
C LEU A 239 1.07 11.50 -20.16
N THR A 240 1.30 12.29 -19.11
CA THR A 240 1.32 11.84 -17.72
C THR A 240 0.50 12.77 -16.84
N GLU A 241 0.28 12.35 -15.61
CA GLU A 241 -0.23 13.26 -14.60
C GLU A 241 0.83 14.29 -14.16
N SER A 242 0.33 15.42 -13.63
CA SER A 242 1.11 16.32 -12.78
C SER A 242 0.89 15.92 -11.33
N TYR A 243 1.55 16.58 -10.38
CA TYR A 243 1.34 16.28 -8.98
C TYR A 243 -0.06 16.74 -8.52
N LEU A 244 -0.79 15.84 -7.85
CA LEU A 244 -2.01 16.13 -7.12
C LEU A 244 -1.69 16.13 -5.62
N ASP A 245 -1.78 17.29 -4.96
CA ASP A 245 -1.52 17.39 -3.52
C ASP A 245 -2.69 16.82 -2.70
N THR A 246 -2.67 15.50 -2.48
CA THR A 246 -3.61 14.81 -1.59
C THR A 246 -3.15 14.86 -0.12
N GLY A 247 -2.28 15.81 0.25
CA GLY A 247 -1.81 16.04 1.61
C GLY A 247 -0.40 15.53 1.92
N ASN A 248 0.30 14.99 0.92
CA ASN A 248 1.66 14.46 1.02
C ASN A 248 2.76 15.49 0.68
N ARG A 249 2.40 16.72 0.27
CA ARG A 249 3.36 17.76 -0.16
C ARG A 249 4.41 18.13 0.88
N ARG A 250 4.12 17.89 2.16
CA ARG A 250 5.02 18.17 3.29
C ARG A 250 6.21 17.20 3.41
N SER A 251 6.17 16.05 2.73
CA SER A 251 7.25 15.05 2.73
C SER A 251 8.40 15.40 1.77
N PHE A 252 8.35 16.58 1.13
CA PHE A 252 9.23 16.95 0.02
C PHE A 252 10.00 18.24 0.31
N ARG A 253 11.26 18.31 -0.16
CA ARG A 253 12.03 19.56 -0.13
C ARG A 253 11.64 20.40 -1.34
N GLN A 254 11.39 21.69 -1.11
CA GLN A 254 11.13 22.68 -2.16
C GLN A 254 12.39 23.54 -2.38
N GLU A 255 12.88 23.64 -3.61
CA GLU A 255 13.95 24.59 -3.95
C GLU A 255 13.32 25.94 -4.36
N GLY A 256 13.72 27.04 -3.71
CA GLY A 256 13.25 28.40 -4.00
C GLY A 256 12.96 29.26 -2.75
N SER A 257 13.01 30.58 -2.90
CA SER A 257 12.86 31.57 -1.80
C SER A 257 11.41 31.89 -1.38
N VAL A 258 10.42 31.16 -1.92
CA VAL A 258 8.99 31.36 -1.63
C VAL A 258 8.41 30.09 -1.01
N VAL A 259 8.17 30.09 0.31
CA VAL A 259 7.46 29.00 0.98
C VAL A 259 5.96 29.20 0.80
N THR A 260 5.30 28.36 -0.01
CA THR A 260 3.84 28.39 -0.12
C THR A 260 3.23 27.66 1.08
N LEU A 261 2.81 28.44 2.09
CA LEU A 261 2.09 27.94 3.27
C LEU A 261 0.62 27.66 2.91
N GLY A 262 0.23 26.39 2.86
CA GLY A 262 -1.18 25.97 2.85
C GLY A 262 -1.79 25.77 1.47
N GLY A 263 -1.64 24.57 0.91
CA GLY A 263 -2.54 24.05 -0.12
C GLY A 263 -3.78 23.41 0.52
N LYS A 264 -4.94 23.52 -0.12
CA LYS A 264 -6.11 22.71 0.22
C LYS A 264 -5.81 21.27 -0.18
N THR A 265 -5.95 20.32 0.74
CA THR A 265 -5.87 18.88 0.41
C THR A 265 -6.86 18.57 -0.70
N ARG A 266 -6.35 18.02 -1.81
CA ARG A 266 -7.14 17.65 -2.98
C ARG A 266 -7.56 16.19 -2.93
N SER A 267 -8.59 15.85 -3.70
CA SER A 267 -9.06 14.48 -3.90
C SER A 267 -9.00 14.08 -5.37
N TRP A 268 -8.89 12.79 -5.64
CA TRP A 268 -8.96 12.28 -7.01
C TRP A 268 -10.36 12.46 -7.60
N GLU A 269 -11.38 12.41 -6.76
CA GLU A 269 -12.79 12.51 -7.11
C GLU A 269 -13.16 13.92 -7.59
N ASP A 270 -12.64 14.96 -6.93
CA ASP A 270 -13.08 16.34 -7.14
C ASP A 270 -12.07 17.19 -7.93
N ASP A 271 -10.77 16.91 -7.80
CA ASP A 271 -9.72 17.82 -8.26
C ASP A 271 -8.84 17.25 -9.40
N ALA A 272 -9.00 15.98 -9.77
CA ALA A 272 -8.13 15.37 -10.78
C ALA A 272 -8.46 15.82 -12.22
N ALA A 273 -7.42 16.01 -13.04
CA ALA A 273 -7.54 16.39 -14.46
C ALA A 273 -8.35 15.38 -15.29
N ALA A 274 -8.25 14.11 -14.89
CA ALA A 274 -8.91 12.95 -15.47
C ALA A 274 -9.14 11.91 -14.36
N PRO A 275 -10.13 11.02 -14.49
CA PRO A 275 -10.35 9.98 -13.50
C PRO A 275 -9.18 8.98 -13.45
N LEU A 276 -8.80 8.59 -12.23
CA LEU A 276 -7.97 7.41 -12.00
C LEU A 276 -8.73 6.16 -12.47
N CYS A 277 -8.05 5.26 -13.19
CA CYS A 277 -8.64 4.03 -13.67
C CYS A 277 -7.77 2.83 -13.32
N VAL A 278 -8.26 2.07 -12.36
CA VAL A 278 -7.73 0.78 -11.92
C VAL A 278 -8.67 -0.38 -12.28
N ASP A 279 -9.69 -0.11 -13.10
CA ASP A 279 -10.66 -1.11 -13.55
C ASP A 279 -9.98 -2.15 -14.45
N ARG A 280 -10.09 -3.42 -14.06
CA ARG A 280 -9.45 -4.53 -14.77
C ARG A 280 -9.83 -4.58 -16.23
N ALA A 281 -11.10 -4.40 -16.59
CA ALA A 281 -11.54 -4.57 -17.98
C ALA A 281 -10.87 -3.53 -18.90
N PHE A 282 -10.69 -2.30 -18.42
CA PHE A 282 -9.97 -1.27 -19.15
C PHE A 282 -8.45 -1.53 -19.16
N VAL A 283 -7.84 -1.75 -18.00
CA VAL A 283 -6.38 -1.82 -17.87
C VAL A 283 -5.82 -3.10 -18.48
N GLU A 284 -6.53 -4.24 -18.37
CA GLU A 284 -6.13 -5.49 -19.04
C GLU A 284 -6.13 -5.33 -20.56
N ALA A 285 -7.15 -4.67 -21.13
CA ALA A 285 -7.20 -4.42 -22.57
C ALA A 285 -6.04 -3.54 -23.03
N LEU A 286 -5.68 -2.51 -22.25
CA LEU A 286 -4.53 -1.66 -22.52
C LEU A 286 -3.21 -2.43 -22.40
N PHE A 287 -3.04 -3.21 -21.34
CA PHE A 287 -1.88 -4.08 -21.12
C PHE A 287 -1.65 -5.01 -22.32
N ARG A 288 -2.70 -5.70 -22.80
CA ARG A 288 -2.60 -6.60 -23.96
C ARG A 288 -2.24 -5.87 -25.26
N LYS A 289 -2.68 -4.61 -25.45
CA LYS A 289 -2.27 -3.79 -26.59
C LYS A 289 -0.76 -3.50 -26.53
N LEU A 290 -0.23 -3.18 -25.34
CA LEU A 290 1.20 -2.88 -25.14
C LEU A 290 2.08 -4.13 -25.26
N GLU A 291 1.62 -5.27 -24.71
CA GLU A 291 2.26 -6.58 -24.85
C GLU A 291 2.39 -6.99 -26.33
N CYS A 292 1.34 -6.82 -27.14
CA CYS A 292 1.40 -7.09 -28.59
C CYS A 292 2.44 -6.22 -29.34
N ARG A 293 2.84 -5.07 -28.78
CA ARG A 293 3.84 -4.18 -29.39
C ARG A 293 5.28 -4.61 -29.10
N GLU A 294 5.52 -5.52 -28.15
CA GLU A 294 6.87 -5.95 -27.75
C GLU A 294 7.73 -6.39 -28.93
N ASN A 295 7.13 -7.11 -29.88
CA ASN A 295 7.80 -7.58 -31.11
C ASN A 295 8.40 -6.45 -31.96
N SER A 296 7.90 -5.22 -31.80
CA SER A 296 8.39 -4.03 -32.50
C SER A 296 9.48 -3.28 -31.72
N VAL A 297 9.62 -3.53 -30.41
CA VAL A 297 10.54 -2.79 -29.52
C VAL A 297 11.78 -3.61 -29.18
N ILE A 298 11.67 -4.93 -29.05
CA ILE A 298 12.77 -5.82 -28.66
C ILE A 298 12.84 -7.00 -29.63
N SER A 299 14.00 -7.23 -30.27
CA SER A 299 14.25 -8.36 -31.19
C SER A 299 14.55 -9.68 -30.47
N ARG A 300 14.19 -9.82 -29.19
CA ARG A 300 14.61 -10.92 -28.31
C ARG A 300 13.42 -11.41 -27.49
N GLU A 301 13.08 -12.69 -27.64
CA GLU A 301 12.09 -13.36 -26.81
C GLU A 301 12.57 -13.34 -25.35
N VAL A 302 11.83 -12.63 -24.50
CA VAL A 302 12.00 -12.72 -23.04
C VAL A 302 11.19 -13.93 -22.56
N PRO A 303 11.77 -14.87 -21.80
CA PRO A 303 11.03 -16.00 -21.28
C PRO A 303 9.92 -15.53 -20.35
N VAL A 304 8.67 -15.82 -20.70
CA VAL A 304 7.55 -15.70 -19.77
C VAL A 304 7.76 -16.73 -18.68
N LEU A 305 8.24 -16.31 -17.51
CA LEU A 305 8.28 -17.14 -16.31
C LEU A 305 6.85 -17.43 -15.90
N THR A 306 6.33 -18.58 -16.34
CA THR A 306 5.03 -19.08 -15.89
C THR A 306 5.25 -19.69 -14.51
N GLN A 307 4.93 -18.94 -13.47
CA GLN A 307 4.87 -19.50 -12.12
C GLN A 307 3.74 -20.53 -12.07
N GLU A 308 4.01 -21.68 -11.47
CA GLU A 308 2.99 -22.71 -11.32
C GLU A 308 1.88 -22.21 -10.38
N GLN A 309 0.63 -22.49 -10.75
CA GLN A 309 -0.55 -22.09 -9.97
C GLN A 309 -1.34 -23.30 -9.50
N THR A 310 -1.95 -23.18 -8.32
CA THR A 310 -2.89 -24.17 -7.79
C THR A 310 -4.20 -23.52 -7.38
N ASN A 311 -5.29 -24.28 -7.48
CA ASN A 311 -6.59 -23.90 -6.91
C ASN A 311 -6.82 -24.56 -5.53
N ASP A 312 -5.90 -25.39 -5.05
CA ASP A 312 -5.98 -26.00 -3.74
C ASP A 312 -5.60 -24.96 -2.65
N PRO A 313 -6.53 -24.60 -1.75
CA PRO A 313 -6.23 -23.67 -0.66
C PRO A 313 -5.34 -24.26 0.44
N ASP A 314 -5.04 -25.57 0.46
CA ASP A 314 -4.41 -26.24 1.61
C ASP A 314 -5.11 -25.90 2.95
N LEU A 315 -6.43 -25.78 2.93
CA LEU A 315 -7.20 -25.25 4.06
C LEU A 315 -7.07 -26.16 5.29
N HIS A 316 -6.59 -25.59 6.40
CA HIS A 316 -6.48 -26.28 7.68
C HIS A 316 -6.65 -25.30 8.85
N LEU A 317 -6.78 -25.85 10.05
CA LEU A 317 -6.85 -25.04 11.27
C LEU A 317 -5.59 -25.21 12.10
N ILE A 318 -5.20 -24.15 12.80
CA ILE A 318 -4.19 -24.19 13.86
C ILE A 318 -4.85 -23.83 15.19
N THR A 319 -4.68 -24.66 16.21
CA THR A 319 -5.19 -24.38 17.56
C THR A 319 -4.33 -23.32 18.27
N GLN A 320 -4.81 -22.81 19.40
CA GLN A 320 -4.04 -21.92 20.29
C GLN A 320 -2.70 -22.52 20.76
N THR A 321 -2.58 -23.85 20.76
CA THR A 321 -1.36 -24.55 21.14
C THR A 321 -0.42 -24.84 19.95
N GLY A 322 -0.77 -24.36 18.74
CA GLY A 322 -0.02 -24.63 17.52
C GLY A 322 -0.31 -25.98 16.87
N ALA A 323 -1.30 -26.74 17.34
CA ALA A 323 -1.62 -28.04 16.74
C ALA A 323 -2.39 -27.87 15.42
N VAL A 324 -1.97 -28.59 14.38
CA VAL A 324 -2.61 -28.57 13.06
C VAL A 324 -3.80 -29.54 13.04
N ILE A 325 -4.96 -29.06 12.62
CA ILE A 325 -6.18 -29.85 12.40
C ILE A 325 -6.52 -29.81 10.92
N ARG A 326 -6.39 -30.95 10.25
CA ARG A 326 -6.77 -31.14 8.85
C ARG A 326 -8.28 -31.39 8.72
N PRO A 327 -8.90 -31.05 7.58
CA PRO A 327 -10.32 -31.32 7.38
C PRO A 327 -10.56 -32.83 7.41
N MET A 328 -11.53 -33.26 8.22
CA MET A 328 -11.99 -34.64 8.27
C MET A 328 -12.83 -34.97 7.03
N ARG A 329 -13.53 -33.97 6.50
CA ARG A 329 -14.34 -34.08 5.29
C ARG A 329 -14.28 -32.78 4.50
N HIS A 330 -14.21 -32.90 3.19
CA HIS A 330 -14.33 -31.80 2.25
C HIS A 330 -15.18 -32.28 1.05
N ASN A 331 -16.22 -31.53 0.71
CA ASN A 331 -17.02 -31.75 -0.50
C ASN A 331 -17.32 -30.42 -1.18
N GLY A 332 -16.64 -30.14 -2.29
CA GLY A 332 -16.80 -28.90 -3.05
C GLY A 332 -16.43 -27.67 -2.20
N GLN A 333 -17.44 -26.94 -1.74
CA GLN A 333 -17.25 -25.71 -0.96
C GLN A 333 -17.33 -25.94 0.56
N HIS A 334 -17.75 -27.11 1.03
CA HIS A 334 -17.97 -27.37 2.45
C HIS A 334 -16.82 -28.15 3.09
N TYR A 335 -16.28 -27.61 4.18
CA TYR A 335 -15.21 -28.22 4.98
C TYR A 335 -15.69 -28.52 6.39
N SER A 336 -15.30 -29.66 6.93
CA SER A 336 -15.60 -30.04 8.32
C SER A 336 -14.35 -30.50 9.06
N PHE A 337 -14.16 -29.96 10.26
CA PHE A 337 -13.01 -30.19 11.13
C PHE A 337 -13.47 -30.75 12.47
N MET A 338 -12.77 -31.77 12.97
CA MET A 338 -13.00 -32.27 14.33
C MET A 338 -12.13 -31.48 15.31
N LEU A 339 -12.77 -30.81 16.26
CA LEU A 339 -12.12 -30.00 17.27
C LEU A 339 -12.07 -30.71 18.63
N PRO A 340 -10.89 -30.78 19.27
CA PRO A 340 -10.76 -31.31 20.63
C PRO A 340 -11.43 -30.38 21.64
N SER A 341 -11.69 -30.90 22.84
CA SER A 341 -12.24 -30.09 23.92
C SER A 341 -11.25 -29.04 24.44
N GLY A 342 -11.76 -27.93 24.95
CA GLY A 342 -10.98 -26.86 25.57
C GLY A 342 -10.45 -25.81 24.59
N ILE A 343 -10.75 -25.91 23.29
CA ILE A 343 -10.36 -24.91 22.30
C ILE A 343 -11.33 -23.72 22.34
N GLN A 344 -10.80 -22.50 22.50
CA GLN A 344 -11.58 -21.26 22.52
C GLN A 344 -11.44 -20.44 21.23
N SER A 345 -10.35 -20.64 20.49
CA SER A 345 -10.17 -20.06 19.16
C SER A 345 -9.30 -20.98 18.31
N VAL A 346 -9.45 -20.84 16.99
CA VAL A 346 -8.59 -21.46 16.00
C VAL A 346 -8.13 -20.40 15.01
N ARG A 347 -7.02 -20.64 14.32
CA ARG A 347 -6.63 -19.86 13.14
C ARG A 347 -6.97 -20.67 11.89
N ILE A 348 -7.69 -20.06 10.96
CA ILE A 348 -7.97 -20.59 9.63
C ILE A 348 -6.75 -20.28 8.77
N ILE A 349 -6.07 -21.33 8.31
CA ILE A 349 -4.87 -21.23 7.50
C ILE A 349 -5.17 -21.75 6.10
N SER A 350 -4.78 -20.98 5.09
CA SER A 350 -4.80 -21.38 3.70
C SER A 350 -3.57 -20.83 2.98
N ARG A 351 -3.30 -21.35 1.78
CA ARG A 351 -2.53 -20.60 0.78
C ARG A 351 -3.20 -19.24 0.58
N ALA A 352 -2.38 -18.24 0.29
CA ALA A 352 -2.83 -16.91 -0.07
C ALA A 352 -1.90 -16.33 -1.13
N SER A 353 -2.47 -15.57 -2.05
CA SER A 353 -1.72 -14.88 -3.09
C SER A 353 -2.40 -13.54 -3.39
N ARG A 354 -1.65 -12.59 -3.94
CA ARG A 354 -2.22 -11.30 -4.34
C ARG A 354 -2.86 -11.48 -5.72
N PRO A 355 -4.10 -11.01 -5.95
CA PRO A 355 -4.71 -11.02 -7.29
C PRO A 355 -3.81 -10.41 -8.37
N ALA A 356 -3.08 -9.34 -8.03
CA ALA A 356 -2.06 -8.73 -8.89
C ALA A 356 -0.95 -9.69 -9.36
N ASP A 357 -0.59 -10.70 -8.56
CA ASP A 357 0.47 -11.66 -8.90
C ASP A 357 -0.06 -12.87 -9.67
N VAL A 358 -1.28 -13.33 -9.36
CA VAL A 358 -1.83 -14.56 -9.97
C VAL A 358 -2.66 -14.31 -11.23
N ILE A 359 -3.33 -13.16 -11.33
CA ILE A 359 -4.10 -12.78 -12.53
C ILE A 359 -3.23 -11.98 -13.48
N GLY A 360 -2.47 -11.02 -12.94
CA GLY A 360 -1.56 -10.16 -13.68
C GLY A 360 -1.51 -8.73 -13.14
N PRO A 361 -0.50 -7.95 -13.55
CA PRO A 361 -0.22 -6.60 -13.02
C PRO A 361 -1.35 -5.61 -13.27
N PHE A 362 -2.19 -5.85 -14.29
CA PHE A 362 -3.38 -5.07 -14.60
C PHE A 362 -4.54 -5.23 -13.58
N VAL A 363 -4.31 -5.94 -12.48
CA VAL A 363 -5.21 -6.02 -11.32
C VAL A 363 -4.62 -5.23 -10.16
N ASP A 364 -5.41 -4.31 -9.60
CA ASP A 364 -4.95 -3.38 -8.54
C ASP A 364 -4.98 -3.99 -7.14
N ASP A 365 -5.78 -5.03 -6.92
CA ASP A 365 -5.89 -5.67 -5.61
C ASP A 365 -4.59 -6.43 -5.28
N ARG A 366 -3.80 -5.82 -4.40
CA ARG A 366 -2.52 -6.32 -3.89
C ARG A 366 -2.65 -6.99 -2.52
N ARG A 367 -3.87 -7.19 -2.01
CA ARG A 367 -4.05 -7.89 -0.74
C ARG A 367 -3.79 -9.38 -0.92
N TYR A 368 -3.13 -10.00 0.04
CA TYR A 368 -3.08 -11.46 0.09
C TYR A 368 -4.49 -12.01 0.31
N MET A 369 -5.01 -12.77 -0.64
CA MET A 369 -6.33 -13.38 -0.58
C MET A 369 -6.18 -14.88 -0.31
N GLY A 370 -6.66 -15.31 0.87
CA GLY A 370 -6.75 -16.71 1.25
C GLY A 370 -8.04 -17.33 0.72
N VAL A 371 -9.01 -17.56 1.60
CA VAL A 371 -10.35 -18.07 1.24
C VAL A 371 -11.46 -17.08 1.62
N ALA A 372 -12.52 -17.02 0.81
CA ALA A 372 -13.77 -16.33 1.14
C ALA A 372 -14.70 -17.26 1.91
N VAL A 373 -14.93 -16.97 3.18
CA VAL A 373 -15.74 -17.81 4.07
C VAL A 373 -17.13 -17.20 4.24
N THR A 374 -18.18 -18.00 4.02
CA THR A 374 -19.58 -17.61 4.26
C THR A 374 -20.02 -18.06 5.65
N ASP A 375 -20.65 -19.22 5.74
CA ASP A 375 -21.28 -19.73 6.94
C ASP A 375 -20.28 -20.56 7.74
N ILE A 376 -20.28 -20.38 9.05
CA ILE A 376 -19.47 -21.14 9.98
C ILE A 376 -20.40 -21.67 11.08
N HIS A 377 -20.44 -22.99 11.23
CA HIS A 377 -21.27 -23.67 12.20
C HIS A 377 -20.41 -24.57 13.09
N LEU A 378 -20.59 -24.46 14.41
CA LEU A 378 -19.97 -25.34 15.39
C LEU A 378 -21.04 -26.25 16.00
N LEU A 379 -20.90 -27.56 15.80
CA LEU A 379 -21.74 -28.57 16.45
C LEU A 379 -21.03 -29.12 17.68
N SER A 380 -21.61 -28.92 18.87
CA SER A 380 -21.10 -29.45 20.16
C SER A 380 -22.24 -30.04 20.99
N THR A 381 -22.09 -31.26 21.49
CA THR A 381 -23.10 -31.94 22.34
C THR A 381 -24.54 -31.91 21.79
N LYS A 382 -24.71 -32.12 20.48
CA LYS A 382 -25.99 -32.07 19.72
C LYS A 382 -26.61 -30.66 19.57
N GLN A 383 -25.93 -29.61 19.98
CA GLN A 383 -26.33 -28.22 19.75
C GLN A 383 -25.45 -27.60 18.66
N GLN A 384 -26.06 -26.90 17.71
CA GLN A 384 -25.36 -26.12 16.69
C GLN A 384 -25.28 -24.66 17.13
N TYR A 385 -24.12 -24.05 16.90
CA TYR A 385 -23.84 -22.63 17.13
C TYR A 385 -23.37 -22.01 15.83
N ASP A 386 -23.95 -20.87 15.47
CA ASP A 386 -23.51 -20.10 14.30
C ASP A 386 -22.45 -19.11 14.74
N ILE A 387 -21.30 -19.12 14.07
CA ILE A 387 -20.19 -18.22 14.34
C ILE A 387 -20.19 -17.16 13.25
N THR A 388 -20.52 -15.92 13.62
CA THR A 388 -20.68 -14.80 12.68
C THR A 388 -19.69 -13.67 12.94
N THR A 389 -18.66 -13.90 13.77
CA THR A 389 -17.66 -12.88 14.15
C THR A 389 -16.94 -12.29 12.94
N HIS A 390 -16.70 -13.08 11.89
CA HIS A 390 -16.08 -12.62 10.64
C HIS A 390 -17.01 -11.76 9.78
N LEU A 391 -18.32 -11.78 10.03
CA LEU A 391 -19.32 -10.97 9.33
C LEU A 391 -19.63 -9.66 10.06
N GLN A 392 -19.15 -9.48 11.30
CA GLN A 392 -19.35 -8.24 12.05
C GLN A 392 -18.52 -7.09 11.48
N ALA A 393 -18.88 -5.85 11.82
CA ALA A 393 -18.13 -4.65 11.39
C ALA A 393 -16.69 -4.67 11.92
N GLU A 394 -16.52 -5.00 13.20
CA GLU A 394 -15.21 -5.30 13.78
C GLU A 394 -14.90 -6.78 13.60
N LYS A 395 -13.96 -7.09 12.71
CA LYS A 395 -13.55 -8.46 12.42
C LYS A 395 -12.31 -8.83 13.24
N PRO A 396 -12.14 -10.13 13.58
CA PRO A 396 -10.91 -10.60 14.18
C PRO A 396 -9.69 -10.38 13.26
N GLU A 397 -8.49 -10.54 13.82
CA GLU A 397 -7.23 -10.48 13.09
C GLU A 397 -7.23 -11.44 11.88
N GLY A 398 -6.70 -10.97 10.75
CA GLY A 398 -6.51 -11.76 9.52
C GLY A 398 -7.73 -11.87 8.61
N TRP A 399 -8.80 -11.14 8.89
CA TRP A 399 -9.95 -10.97 8.00
C TRP A 399 -9.90 -9.61 7.31
N HIS A 400 -10.16 -9.58 6.00
CA HIS A 400 -10.28 -8.34 5.25
C HIS A 400 -11.58 -7.61 5.57
N ALA A 401 -11.50 -6.28 5.71
CA ALA A 401 -12.67 -5.43 5.76
C ALA A 401 -13.42 -5.52 4.42
N THR A 402 -14.75 -5.65 4.50
CA THR A 402 -15.63 -5.71 3.35
C THR A 402 -17.03 -5.27 3.77
N ASP A 403 -17.75 -4.65 2.84
CA ASP A 403 -19.17 -4.31 3.00
C ASP A 403 -20.09 -5.52 2.77
N TRP A 404 -19.51 -6.65 2.36
CA TRP A 404 -20.24 -7.89 2.21
C TRP A 404 -20.71 -8.41 3.57
N THR A 405 -22.02 -8.63 3.67
CA THR A 405 -22.66 -9.12 4.88
C THR A 405 -22.75 -10.64 4.93
N ASP A 406 -22.42 -11.31 3.82
CA ASP A 406 -22.62 -12.73 3.60
C ASP A 406 -21.31 -13.54 3.44
N CYS A 407 -20.16 -12.86 3.33
CA CYS A 407 -18.85 -13.48 3.41
C CYS A 407 -17.73 -12.47 3.73
N ALA A 408 -16.61 -13.00 4.20
CA ALA A 408 -15.37 -12.26 4.37
C ALA A 408 -14.18 -13.06 3.84
N TRP A 409 -13.21 -12.37 3.26
CA TRP A 409 -11.95 -12.97 2.84
C TRP A 409 -10.97 -13.01 4.01
N THR A 410 -10.29 -14.14 4.16
CA THR A 410 -9.10 -14.24 5.02
C THR A 410 -7.87 -13.71 4.27
N ASN A 411 -6.84 -13.25 4.97
CA ASN A 411 -5.53 -12.94 4.40
C ASN A 411 -4.61 -14.18 4.24
N GLY A 412 -5.15 -15.39 4.44
CA GLY A 412 -4.39 -16.65 4.54
C GLY A 412 -4.15 -17.13 5.98
N ASN A 413 -4.35 -16.27 6.98
CA ASN A 413 -4.19 -16.60 8.38
C ASN A 413 -5.16 -15.79 9.27
N ALA A 414 -6.39 -16.30 9.43
CA ALA A 414 -7.46 -15.58 10.11
C ALA A 414 -7.85 -16.18 11.45
N VAL A 415 -8.01 -15.35 12.49
CA VAL A 415 -8.48 -15.79 13.80
C VAL A 415 -9.99 -16.03 13.77
N LEU A 416 -10.43 -17.19 14.28
CA LEU A 416 -11.83 -17.53 14.47
C LEU A 416 -12.09 -17.83 15.95
N PRO A 417 -12.69 -16.90 16.70
CA PRO A 417 -13.18 -17.16 18.04
C PRO A 417 -14.31 -18.20 18.04
N LEU A 418 -14.19 -19.23 18.86
CA LEU A 418 -15.21 -20.27 19.06
C LEU A 418 -15.98 -20.07 20.37
N GLY A 419 -15.61 -19.06 21.17
CA GLY A 419 -16.18 -18.82 22.49
C GLY A 419 -15.97 -20.00 23.43
N GLU A 420 -17.00 -20.28 24.22
CA GLU A 420 -16.93 -21.20 25.36
C GLU A 420 -17.55 -22.57 25.06
N HIS A 421 -17.93 -22.80 23.80
CA HIS A 421 -18.79 -23.91 23.37
C HIS A 421 -18.14 -25.30 23.45
N LEU A 422 -16.80 -25.35 23.60
CA LEU A 422 -16.00 -26.58 23.72
C LEU A 422 -15.41 -26.77 25.12
N ARG A 423 -15.83 -25.99 26.12
CA ARG A 423 -15.39 -26.19 27.51
C ARG A 423 -15.97 -27.48 28.13
N HIS A 424 -15.41 -27.89 29.27
CA HIS A 424 -15.87 -29.02 30.08
C HIS A 424 -15.84 -30.38 29.35
N GLY A 425 -14.79 -30.64 28.57
CA GLY A 425 -14.58 -31.95 27.92
C GLY A 425 -15.43 -32.18 26.66
N LYS A 426 -16.11 -31.15 26.14
CA LYS A 426 -16.91 -31.24 24.92
C LYS A 426 -16.05 -31.15 23.67
N MET A 427 -16.09 -32.17 22.81
CA MET A 427 -15.58 -32.08 21.44
C MET A 427 -16.64 -31.50 20.51
N GLY A 428 -16.22 -30.97 19.37
CA GLY A 428 -17.13 -30.41 18.38
C GLY A 428 -16.70 -30.63 16.94
N ILE A 429 -17.65 -30.46 16.03
CA ILE A 429 -17.39 -30.42 14.59
C ILE A 429 -17.59 -28.98 14.13
N LEU A 430 -16.53 -28.36 13.62
CA LEU A 430 -16.60 -27.06 12.97
C LEU A 430 -16.80 -27.28 11.48
N SER A 431 -17.89 -26.76 10.93
CA SER A 431 -18.17 -26.76 9.51
C SER A 431 -18.11 -25.35 8.96
N MET A 432 -17.52 -25.17 7.79
CA MET A 432 -17.48 -23.88 7.11
C MET A 432 -17.70 -24.02 5.59
N THR A 433 -18.27 -22.99 4.99
CA THR A 433 -18.52 -22.91 3.55
C THR A 433 -17.58 -21.88 2.91
N ILE A 434 -16.85 -22.32 1.88
CA ILE A 434 -15.89 -21.52 1.13
C ILE A 434 -16.51 -21.12 -0.22
N ARG A 435 -16.85 -19.85 -0.38
CA ARG A 435 -17.47 -19.31 -1.59
C ARG A 435 -16.48 -19.24 -2.75
N ALA A 436 -15.29 -18.74 -2.46
CA ALA A 436 -14.23 -18.55 -3.43
C ALA A 436 -12.87 -18.78 -2.79
N ALA A 437 -11.92 -19.24 -3.60
CA ALA A 437 -10.56 -19.57 -3.22
C ALA A 437 -9.69 -19.55 -4.47
N GLY A 438 -8.45 -19.09 -4.34
CA GLY A 438 -7.43 -19.12 -5.39
C GLY A 438 -7.76 -18.25 -6.62
N PRO A 439 -6.94 -18.37 -7.69
CA PRO A 439 -5.73 -19.21 -7.77
C PRO A 439 -4.61 -18.74 -6.84
N TYR A 440 -3.67 -19.63 -6.54
CA TYR A 440 -2.50 -19.36 -5.69
C TYR A 440 -1.20 -19.66 -6.44
N LEU A 441 -0.17 -18.85 -6.22
CA LEU A 441 1.18 -19.18 -6.68
C LEU A 441 1.74 -20.35 -5.86
N ILE A 442 2.28 -21.34 -6.55
CA ILE A 442 3.10 -22.40 -5.96
C ILE A 442 4.54 -21.89 -5.99
N ASP A 443 5.00 -21.24 -4.92
CA ASP A 443 6.43 -20.92 -4.79
C ASP A 443 7.03 -21.61 -3.57
N ASP A 444 8.26 -22.13 -3.74
CA ASP A 444 8.96 -23.05 -2.84
C ASP A 444 8.91 -22.56 -1.39
N GLN A 445 8.12 -23.24 -0.52
CA GLN A 445 7.91 -22.94 0.90
C GLN A 445 9.19 -23.08 1.78
N LYS A 446 10.38 -22.66 1.32
CA LYS A 446 11.64 -22.80 2.06
C LYS A 446 12.09 -21.58 2.86
N MET A 447 11.49 -20.40 2.68
CA MET A 447 11.93 -19.22 3.45
C MET A 447 11.36 -19.11 4.87
N VAL A 448 10.27 -19.81 5.20
CA VAL A 448 9.64 -19.73 6.53
C VAL A 448 10.14 -20.82 7.50
N GLU A 449 10.55 -21.99 7.00
CA GLU A 449 11.00 -23.10 7.87
C GLU A 449 12.43 -22.92 8.45
N THR A 450 13.26 -22.04 7.87
CA THR A 450 14.66 -21.91 8.31
C THR A 450 14.83 -21.09 9.60
N LYS A 451 13.89 -20.18 9.92
CA LYS A 451 13.93 -19.43 11.20
C LYS A 451 13.40 -20.22 12.40
N ALA A 452 12.64 -21.29 12.18
CA ALA A 452 12.13 -22.13 13.27
C ALA A 452 13.14 -23.19 13.77
N ARG A 453 14.31 -23.34 13.10
CA ARG A 453 15.38 -24.27 13.51
C ARG A 453 16.64 -23.60 14.04
N SER A 454 16.65 -22.27 14.14
CA SER A 454 17.75 -21.50 14.73
C SER A 454 17.20 -20.41 15.65
N ALA A 455 16.58 -20.82 16.76
CA ALA A 455 16.32 -20.00 17.94
C ALA A 455 16.40 -20.89 19.18
#